data_AF-A0A892I1M5-F1
#
_entry.id   AF-A0A892I1M5-F1
#
_cell.length_a   1.000
_cell.length_b   1.000
_cell.length_c   1.000
_cell.angle_alpha   90.00
_cell.angle_beta   90.00
_cell.angle_gamma   90.00
#
_symmetry.space_group_name_H-M   'P 1'
#
loop_
_entity.id
_entity.type
_entity.pdbx_description
1 polymer ?
#
loop_
_entity_poly.entity_id
_entity_poly.type
_entity_poly.pdbx_seq_one_letter_code
_entity_poly.pdbx_strand_id
1 'polypeptide(L)'
;MKRAWQITHLAAVWLLLGIAFVALARVWTIVAQSSGSQKDFWDVATTIGTCGAVAVALYVSFTDQRRRVRDEAAMARVTASGITNRLTVAIARLVALKGTIDVAVSKQIARVDLETLGYDLRTLEICTLDQVRALIPLPHFCADNIAAAQDRLHVALTFIDAEAENNRWSPASRKSAMTAASSLISDAIGMLARAAKTCGDASRAIHAGRGAQVD
;
A
#
# COMPACT_ATOMS: atom_id res chain seq x y z
N MET A 1 -22.89 6.19 7.37
CA MET A 1 -24.17 5.46 7.17
C MET A 1 -24.04 4.13 6.41
N LYS A 2 -23.18 3.98 5.38
CA LYS A 2 -23.03 2.70 4.64
C LYS A 2 -22.63 1.47 5.48
N ARG A 3 -21.94 1.65 6.62
CA ARG A 3 -21.53 0.54 7.50
C ARG A 3 -22.68 -0.09 8.29
N ALA A 4 -23.68 0.70 8.71
CA ALA A 4 -24.82 0.18 9.48
C ALA A 4 -25.69 -0.76 8.62
N TRP A 5 -25.86 -0.41 7.34
CA TRP A 5 -26.60 -1.20 6.36
C TRP A 5 -25.96 -2.56 6.06
N GLN A 6 -24.63 -2.66 6.04
CA GLN A 6 -23.94 -3.93 5.84
C GLN A 6 -24.07 -4.88 7.03
N ILE A 7 -24.14 -4.32 8.25
CA ILE A 7 -24.27 -5.10 9.49
C ILE A 7 -25.68 -5.70 9.59
N THR A 8 -26.73 -4.94 9.26
CA THR A 8 -28.11 -5.45 9.28
C THR A 8 -28.33 -6.54 8.24
N HIS A 9 -27.74 -6.41 7.05
CA HIS A 9 -27.83 -7.44 6.01
C HIS A 9 -27.14 -8.74 6.44
N LEU A 10 -25.95 -8.64 7.05
CA LEU A 10 -25.23 -9.81 7.54
C LEU A 10 -26.01 -10.50 8.67
N ALA A 11 -26.56 -9.72 9.61
CA ALA A 11 -27.38 -10.24 10.70
C ALA A 11 -28.65 -10.95 10.19
N ALA A 12 -29.33 -10.37 9.19
CA ALA A 12 -30.50 -10.99 8.57
C ALA A 12 -30.18 -12.32 7.88
N VAL A 13 -29.04 -12.41 7.18
CA VAL A 13 -28.59 -13.66 6.54
C VAL A 13 -28.28 -14.74 7.59
N TRP A 14 -27.56 -14.40 8.66
CA TRP A 14 -27.29 -15.34 9.75
C TRP A 14 -28.56 -15.78 10.47
N LEU A 15 -29.52 -14.87 10.65
CA LEU A 15 -30.80 -15.16 11.27
C LEU A 15 -31.66 -16.09 10.40
N LEU A 16 -31.69 -15.87 9.08
CA LEU A 16 -32.36 -16.77 8.13
C LEU A 16 -31.72 -18.16 8.09
N LEU A 17 -30.38 -18.24 8.12
CA LEU A 17 -29.65 -19.50 8.24
C LEU A 17 -30.00 -20.22 9.55
N GLY A 18 -30.05 -19.49 10.67
CA GLY A 18 -30.45 -20.03 11.96
C GLY A 18 -31.89 -20.54 11.96
N ILE A 19 -32.83 -19.78 11.41
CA ILE A 19 -34.23 -20.18 11.28
C ILE A 19 -34.36 -21.41 10.38
N ALA A 20 -33.69 -21.43 9.23
CA ALA A 20 -33.71 -22.57 8.32
C ALA A 20 -33.17 -23.83 8.99
N PHE A 21 -32.07 -23.71 9.76
CA PHE A 21 -31.49 -24.81 10.53
C PHE A 21 -32.46 -25.32 11.60
N VAL A 22 -33.08 -24.43 12.38
CA VAL A 22 -34.06 -24.80 13.42
C VAL A 22 -35.32 -25.42 12.81
N ALA A 23 -35.81 -24.91 11.68
CA ALA A 23 -36.96 -25.46 10.97
C ALA A 23 -36.65 -26.87 10.45
N LEU A 24 -35.48 -27.08 9.85
CA LEU A 24 -35.01 -28.40 9.43
C LEU A 24 -34.90 -29.37 10.61
N ALA A 25 -34.32 -28.93 11.74
CA ALA A 25 -34.22 -29.75 12.95
C ALA A 25 -35.59 -30.12 13.52
N ARG A 26 -36.57 -29.20 13.49
CA ARG A 26 -37.94 -29.43 13.98
C ARG A 26 -38.74 -30.39 13.08
N VAL A 27 -38.70 -30.18 11.76
CA VAL A 27 -39.32 -31.09 10.79
C VAL A 27 -38.71 -32.49 10.95
N TRP A 28 -37.39 -32.56 11.20
CA TRP A 28 -36.70 -33.82 11.41
C TRP A 28 -37.09 -34.53 12.71
N THR A 29 -37.23 -33.83 13.84
CA THR A 29 -37.73 -34.46 15.09
C THR A 29 -39.09 -35.12 14.91
N ILE A 30 -39.94 -34.56 14.04
CA ILE A 30 -41.25 -35.11 13.73
C ILE A 30 -41.14 -36.36 12.84
N VAL A 31 -40.25 -36.35 11.83
CA VAL A 31 -40.03 -37.49 10.92
C VAL A 31 -39.26 -38.64 11.59
N ALA A 32 -38.30 -38.34 12.47
CA ALA A 32 -37.55 -39.33 13.22
C ALA A 32 -38.44 -40.09 14.21
N GLN A 33 -39.42 -39.40 14.82
CA GLN A 33 -40.44 -40.04 15.65
C GLN A 33 -41.37 -40.97 14.86
N SER A 34 -41.57 -40.72 13.56
CA SER A 34 -42.51 -41.51 12.75
C SER A 34 -41.86 -42.73 12.05
N SER A 35 -40.54 -42.74 11.84
CA SER A 35 -39.94 -43.67 10.88
C SER A 35 -39.13 -44.84 11.47
N GLY A 36 -38.73 -44.81 12.75
CA GLY A 36 -38.08 -45.94 13.44
C GLY A 36 -36.76 -46.46 12.82
N SER A 37 -36.24 -45.83 11.77
CA SER A 37 -35.10 -46.28 10.95
C SER A 37 -33.80 -45.60 11.40
N GLN A 38 -32.85 -46.36 11.94
CA GLN A 38 -31.54 -45.86 12.38
C GLN A 38 -30.59 -45.49 11.22
N LYS A 39 -30.86 -45.94 9.99
CA LYS A 39 -29.96 -45.70 8.85
C LYS A 39 -30.02 -44.25 8.36
N ASP A 40 -31.21 -43.66 8.38
CA ASP A 40 -31.44 -42.27 7.95
C ASP A 40 -30.86 -41.25 8.95
N PHE A 41 -30.64 -41.67 10.21
CA PHE A 41 -30.00 -40.83 11.23
C PHE A 41 -28.55 -40.48 10.87
N TRP A 42 -27.75 -41.47 10.48
CA TRP A 42 -26.32 -41.27 10.23
C TRP A 42 -26.04 -40.47 8.96
N ASP A 43 -26.86 -40.61 7.93
CA ASP A 43 -26.73 -39.88 6.66
C ASP A 43 -27.09 -38.39 6.82
N VAL A 44 -28.09 -38.10 7.66
CA VAL A 44 -28.48 -36.71 7.97
C VAL A 44 -27.49 -36.07 8.94
N ALA A 45 -27.03 -36.80 9.97
CA ALA A 45 -26.02 -36.31 10.90
C ALA A 45 -24.72 -35.94 10.20
N THR A 46 -24.28 -36.74 9.23
CA THR A 46 -23.11 -36.43 8.39
C THR A 46 -23.36 -35.20 7.51
N THR A 47 -24.53 -35.09 6.89
CA THR A 47 -24.90 -33.90 6.09
C THR A 47 -24.88 -32.61 6.91
N ILE A 48 -25.50 -32.62 8.10
CA ILE A 48 -25.50 -31.47 9.03
C ILE A 48 -24.07 -31.16 9.51
N GLY A 49 -23.29 -32.20 9.84
CA GLY A 49 -21.89 -32.05 10.21
C GLY A 49 -21.05 -31.38 9.11
N THR A 50 -21.24 -31.78 7.85
CA THR A 50 -20.55 -31.15 6.71
C THR A 50 -20.97 -29.71 6.49
N CYS A 51 -22.26 -29.39 6.56
CA CYS A 51 -22.73 -28.01 6.43
C CYS A 51 -22.23 -27.11 7.56
N GLY A 52 -22.24 -27.61 8.80
CA GLY A 52 -21.69 -26.93 9.97
C GLY A 52 -20.19 -26.67 9.83
N ALA A 53 -19.42 -27.69 9.41
CA ALA A 53 -17.99 -27.56 9.18
C ALA A 53 -17.67 -26.50 8.11
N VAL A 54 -18.42 -26.47 7.00
CA VAL A 54 -18.26 -25.45 5.95
C VAL A 54 -18.57 -24.05 6.46
N ALA A 55 -19.66 -23.88 7.23
CA ALA A 55 -20.03 -22.59 7.81
C ALA A 55 -18.95 -22.06 8.79
N VAL A 56 -18.41 -22.93 9.64
CA VAL A 56 -17.30 -22.59 10.54
C VAL A 56 -16.04 -22.25 9.77
N ALA A 57 -15.67 -23.04 8.75
CA ALA A 57 -14.51 -22.79 7.92
C ALA A 57 -14.60 -21.43 7.19
N LEU A 58 -15.77 -21.09 6.65
CA LEU A 58 -16.03 -19.79 6.04
C LEU A 58 -15.92 -18.67 7.08
N TYR A 59 -16.54 -18.83 8.26
CA TYR A 59 -16.47 -17.83 9.32
C TYR A 59 -15.02 -17.55 9.75
N VAL A 60 -14.24 -18.60 10.01
CA VAL A 60 -12.82 -18.51 10.37
C VAL A 60 -12.03 -17.79 9.27
N SER A 61 -12.24 -18.17 8.01
CA SER A 61 -11.59 -17.56 6.85
C SER A 61 -11.90 -16.06 6.75
N PHE A 62 -13.16 -15.66 6.96
CA PHE A 62 -13.55 -14.24 6.97
C PHE A 62 -12.95 -13.48 8.14
N THR A 63 -12.92 -14.06 9.34
CA THR A 63 -12.32 -13.41 10.51
C THR A 63 -10.81 -13.25 10.36
N ASP A 64 -10.13 -14.25 9.81
CA ASP A 64 -8.69 -14.22 9.56
C ASP A 64 -8.34 -13.19 8.50
N GLN A 65 -9.10 -13.13 7.40
CA GLN A 65 -8.91 -12.10 6.38
C GLN A 65 -9.07 -10.69 6.97
N ARG A 66 -10.08 -10.47 7.82
CA ARG A 66 -10.27 -9.18 8.50
C ARG A 66 -9.13 -8.84 9.46
N ARG A 67 -8.58 -9.82 10.18
CA ARG A 67 -7.42 -9.63 11.06
C ARG A 67 -6.19 -9.25 10.24
N ARG A 68 -5.88 -10.02 9.19
CA ARG A 68 -4.75 -9.75 8.28
C ARG A 68 -4.79 -8.34 7.70
N VAL A 69 -5.94 -7.90 7.17
CA VAL A 69 -6.08 -6.53 6.62
C VAL A 69 -5.86 -5.45 7.69
N ARG A 70 -6.28 -5.69 8.94
CA ARG A 70 -6.05 -4.74 10.04
C ARG A 70 -4.58 -4.70 10.44
N ASP A 71 -3.93 -5.86 10.52
CA ASP A 71 -2.53 -5.98 10.90
C ASP A 71 -1.62 -5.36 9.82
N GLU A 72 -1.91 -5.61 8.54
CA GLU A 72 -1.25 -4.97 7.40
C GLU A 72 -1.43 -3.44 7.44
N ALA A 73 -2.64 -2.95 7.71
CA ALA A 73 -2.89 -1.51 7.83
C ALA A 73 -2.16 -0.89 9.04
N ALA A 74 -2.06 -1.61 10.17
CA ALA A 74 -1.31 -1.15 11.33
C ALA A 74 0.20 -1.09 11.02
N MET A 75 0.75 -2.14 10.41
CA MET A 75 2.13 -2.21 9.96
C MET A 75 2.46 -1.09 8.96
N ALA A 76 1.57 -0.83 8.01
CA ALA A 76 1.72 0.24 7.04
C ALA A 76 1.81 1.62 7.70
N ARG A 77 0.99 1.89 8.72
CA ARG A 77 1.01 3.16 9.45
C ARG A 77 2.26 3.31 10.31
N VAL A 78 2.73 2.25 10.96
CA VAL A 78 4.00 2.27 11.70
C VAL A 78 5.16 2.54 10.73
N THR A 79 5.17 1.85 9.59
CA THR A 79 6.18 2.09 8.54
C THR A 79 6.12 3.53 8.04
N ALA A 80 4.93 4.06 7.78
CA ALA A 80 4.72 5.44 7.36
C ALA A 80 5.31 6.44 8.37
N SER A 81 5.09 6.24 9.67
CA SER A 81 5.68 7.11 10.70
C SER A 81 7.21 7.07 10.68
N GLY A 82 7.82 5.91 10.43
CA GLY A 82 9.28 5.76 10.38
C GLY A 82 9.93 6.40 9.15
N ILE A 83 9.23 6.43 8.01
CA ILE A 83 9.79 6.95 6.74
C ILE A 83 9.43 8.40 6.44
N THR A 84 8.42 8.99 7.09
CA THR A 84 7.92 10.34 6.74
C THR A 84 9.04 11.39 6.75
N ASN A 85 9.89 11.38 7.79
CA ASN A 85 11.03 12.30 7.87
C ASN A 85 12.06 12.04 6.76
N ARG A 86 12.34 10.77 6.44
CA ARG A 86 13.26 10.40 5.35
C ARG A 86 12.74 10.89 4.00
N LEU A 87 11.44 10.74 3.73
CA LEU A 87 10.82 11.27 2.51
C LEU A 87 10.96 12.79 2.41
N THR A 88 10.71 13.53 3.49
CA THR A 88 10.86 14.99 3.51
C THR A 88 12.31 15.42 3.25
N VAL A 89 13.28 14.75 3.87
CA VAL A 89 14.71 15.01 3.64
C VAL A 89 15.09 14.69 2.20
N ALA A 90 14.61 13.57 1.64
CA ALA A 90 14.87 13.20 0.25
C ALA A 90 14.29 14.23 -0.73
N ILE A 91 13.07 14.71 -0.49
CA ILE A 91 12.45 15.78 -1.28
C ILE A 91 13.31 17.05 -1.23
N ALA A 92 13.75 17.48 -0.04
CA ALA A 92 14.57 18.69 0.10
C ALA A 92 15.90 18.57 -0.68
N ARG A 93 16.55 17.40 -0.62
CA ARG A 93 17.76 17.11 -1.40
C ARG A 93 17.50 17.16 -2.90
N LEU A 94 16.42 16.54 -3.38
CA LEU A 94 16.05 16.57 -4.80
C LEU A 94 15.71 17.98 -5.29
N VAL A 95 15.06 18.81 -4.48
CA VAL A 95 14.80 20.22 -4.81
C VAL A 95 16.11 21.00 -4.95
N ALA A 96 17.07 20.79 -4.05
CA ALA A 96 18.39 21.42 -4.14
C ALA A 96 19.14 20.94 -5.40
N LEU A 97 19.15 19.63 -5.66
CA LEU A 97 19.79 19.02 -6.83
C LEU A 97 19.19 19.56 -8.13
N LYS A 98 17.86 19.61 -8.22
CA LYS A 98 17.15 20.19 -9.36
C LYS A 98 17.53 21.66 -9.57
N GLY A 99 17.62 22.44 -8.49
CA GLY A 99 18.06 23.83 -8.56
C GLY A 99 19.45 23.98 -9.19
N THR A 100 20.40 23.11 -8.82
CA THR A 100 21.73 23.07 -9.42
C THR A 100 21.66 22.76 -10.93
N ILE A 101 20.85 21.79 -11.33
CA ILE A 101 20.66 21.41 -12.74
C ILE A 101 20.02 22.58 -13.53
N ASP A 102 18.99 23.22 -12.99
CA ASP A 102 18.29 24.33 -13.66
C ASP A 102 19.21 25.54 -13.86
N VAL A 103 20.06 25.86 -12.87
CA VAL A 103 21.08 26.91 -13.00
C VAL A 103 22.09 26.57 -14.09
N ALA A 104 22.48 25.30 -14.19
CA ALA A 104 23.41 24.85 -15.22
C ALA A 104 22.82 24.93 -16.63
N VAL A 105 21.57 24.49 -16.79
CA VAL A 105 20.82 24.54 -18.05
C VAL A 105 20.63 25.98 -18.52
N SER A 106 20.31 26.89 -17.59
CA SER A 106 20.05 28.31 -17.91
C SER A 106 21.30 29.10 -18.24
N LYS A 107 22.37 28.94 -17.46
CA LYS A 107 23.62 29.69 -17.62
C LYS A 107 24.59 29.06 -18.63
N GLN A 108 24.24 27.92 -19.22
CA GLN A 108 25.14 27.10 -20.06
C GLN A 108 26.50 26.87 -19.38
N ILE A 109 26.51 26.71 -18.05
CA ILE A 109 27.76 26.56 -17.32
C ILE A 109 28.42 25.26 -17.80
N ALA A 110 29.61 25.40 -18.38
CA ALA A 110 30.34 24.31 -19.04
C ALA A 110 30.78 23.18 -18.09
N ARG A 111 30.72 23.41 -16.77
CA ARG A 111 31.19 22.49 -15.73
C ARG A 111 30.23 22.46 -14.54
N VAL A 112 29.06 21.84 -14.72
CA VAL A 112 28.53 21.08 -13.59
C VAL A 112 29.39 19.84 -13.50
N ASP A 113 29.85 19.54 -12.29
CA ASP A 113 30.45 18.27 -12.00
C ASP A 113 29.35 17.20 -12.04
N LEU A 114 29.21 16.56 -13.21
CA LEU A 114 28.21 15.53 -13.44
C LEU A 114 28.50 14.28 -12.61
N GLU A 115 29.76 14.02 -12.25
CA GLU A 115 30.12 12.91 -11.37
C GLU A 115 29.59 13.15 -9.95
N THR A 116 29.78 14.36 -9.42
CA THR A 116 29.21 14.76 -8.12
C THR A 116 27.67 14.70 -8.16
N LEU A 117 27.05 15.19 -9.23
CA LEU A 117 25.59 15.15 -9.41
C LEU A 117 25.06 13.72 -9.44
N GLY A 118 25.71 12.84 -10.19
CA GLY A 118 25.37 11.42 -10.28
C GLY A 118 25.55 10.70 -8.95
N TYR A 119 26.63 11.01 -8.22
CA TYR A 119 26.88 10.48 -6.88
C TYR A 119 25.79 10.88 -5.87
N ASP A 120 25.41 12.16 -5.84
CA ASP A 120 24.36 12.66 -4.95
C ASP A 120 23.01 11.98 -5.21
N LEU A 121 22.68 11.74 -6.49
CA LEU A 121 21.46 11.06 -6.87
C LEU A 121 21.50 9.55 -6.55
N ARG A 122 22.66 8.90 -6.74
CA ARG A 122 22.86 7.46 -6.48
C ARG A 122 22.85 7.13 -4.99
N THR A 123 23.35 8.02 -4.14
CA THR A 123 23.37 7.86 -2.69
C THR A 123 22.05 8.24 -2.01
N LEU A 124 21.06 8.72 -2.78
CA LEU A 124 19.77 9.11 -2.26
C LEU A 124 18.90 7.88 -1.92
N GLU A 125 19.01 7.39 -0.69
CA GLU A 125 18.17 6.30 -0.21
C GLU A 125 16.79 6.81 0.27
N ILE A 126 15.79 6.72 -0.62
CA ILE A 126 14.41 7.12 -0.31
C ILE A 126 13.74 6.13 0.63
N CYS A 127 13.60 4.87 0.20
CA CYS A 127 12.96 3.77 0.91
C CYS A 127 13.47 2.43 0.38
N THR A 128 13.47 1.42 1.25
CA THR A 128 13.75 0.03 0.84
C THR A 128 12.52 -0.60 0.18
N LEU A 129 12.72 -1.67 -0.60
CA LEU A 129 11.62 -2.39 -1.24
C LEU A 129 10.60 -2.93 -0.22
N ASP A 130 11.07 -3.42 0.92
CA ASP A 130 10.19 -3.92 1.98
C ASP A 130 9.39 -2.80 2.63
N GLN A 131 9.97 -1.61 2.79
CA GLN A 131 9.24 -0.42 3.23
C GLN A 131 8.16 -0.05 2.22
N VAL A 132 8.48 -0.04 0.91
CA VAL A 132 7.47 0.25 -0.13
C VAL A 132 6.33 -0.77 -0.11
N ARG A 133 6.64 -2.07 0.03
CA ARG A 133 5.64 -3.14 0.14
C ARG A 133 4.74 -2.98 1.37
N ALA A 134 5.34 -2.63 2.51
CA ALA A 134 4.58 -2.41 3.74
C ALA A 134 3.60 -1.23 3.63
N LEU A 135 3.79 -0.29 2.68
CA LEU A 135 2.90 0.85 2.45
C LEU A 135 1.77 0.56 1.45
N ILE A 136 1.73 -0.60 0.79
CA ILE A 136 0.67 -0.99 -0.15
C ILE A 136 -0.75 -0.78 0.44
N PRO A 137 -1.02 -1.10 1.72
CA PRO A 137 -2.34 -0.89 2.31
C PRO A 137 -2.75 0.59 2.48
N LEU A 138 -1.83 1.54 2.32
CA LEU A 138 -2.15 2.96 2.45
C LEU A 138 -2.92 3.48 1.22
N PRO A 139 -3.83 4.46 1.43
CA PRO A 139 -4.62 5.02 0.35
C PRO A 139 -3.76 5.87 -0.61
N HIS A 140 -4.40 6.38 -1.67
CA HIS A 140 -3.80 7.33 -2.61
C HIS A 140 -2.54 6.82 -3.34
N PHE A 141 -2.44 5.50 -3.53
CA PHE A 141 -1.35 4.88 -4.27
C PHE A 141 0.02 5.27 -3.70
N CYS A 142 0.15 5.29 -2.36
CA CYS A 142 1.35 5.76 -1.67
C CYS A 142 2.61 4.98 -2.10
N ALA A 143 2.52 3.65 -2.07
CA ALA A 143 3.59 2.76 -2.53
C ALA A 143 3.95 3.01 -4.00
N ASP A 144 2.94 3.12 -4.88
CA ASP A 144 3.16 3.34 -6.31
C ASP A 144 3.82 4.69 -6.59
N ASN A 145 3.44 5.76 -5.87
CA ASN A 145 4.11 7.06 -6.01
C ASN A 145 5.59 6.96 -5.61
N ILE A 146 5.94 6.22 -4.55
CA ILE A 146 7.34 6.05 -4.14
C ILE A 146 8.10 5.25 -5.20
N ALA A 147 7.56 4.12 -5.65
CA ALA A 147 8.18 3.27 -6.67
C ALA A 147 8.38 4.03 -8.00
N ALA A 148 7.34 4.75 -8.44
CA ALA A 148 7.39 5.54 -9.67
C ALA A 148 8.34 6.76 -9.57
N ALA A 149 8.56 7.30 -8.37
CA ALA A 149 9.59 8.30 -8.13
C ALA A 149 10.99 7.69 -8.22
N GLN A 150 11.22 6.53 -7.59
CA GLN A 150 12.51 5.83 -7.65
C GLN A 150 12.89 5.48 -9.10
N ASP A 151 11.93 4.98 -9.89
CA ASP A 151 12.13 4.70 -11.31
C ASP A 151 12.54 5.96 -12.10
N ARG A 152 11.83 7.08 -11.92
CA ARG A 152 12.17 8.36 -12.56
C ARG A 152 13.57 8.85 -12.20
N LEU A 153 13.97 8.71 -10.93
CA LEU A 153 15.30 9.10 -10.49
C LEU A 153 16.38 8.20 -11.07
N HIS A 154 16.10 6.90 -11.21
CA HIS A 154 16.99 5.97 -11.90
C HIS A 154 17.17 6.37 -13.37
N VAL A 155 16.08 6.67 -14.09
CA VAL A 155 16.15 7.15 -15.48
C VAL A 155 16.89 8.49 -15.56
N ALA A 156 16.64 9.44 -14.64
CA ALA A 156 17.37 10.70 -14.59
C ALA A 156 18.88 10.48 -14.39
N LEU A 157 19.26 9.52 -13.53
CA LEU A 157 20.65 9.13 -13.33
C LEU A 157 21.27 8.57 -14.62
N THR A 158 20.55 7.75 -15.39
CA THR A 158 21.09 7.24 -16.67
C THR A 158 21.41 8.36 -17.67
N PHE A 159 20.63 9.44 -17.71
CA PHE A 159 20.97 10.62 -18.53
C PHE A 159 22.21 11.35 -18.02
N ILE A 160 22.37 11.47 -16.70
CA ILE A 160 23.52 12.14 -16.08
C ILE A 160 24.79 11.32 -16.29
N ASP A 161 24.76 10.01 -16.01
CA ASP A 161 25.89 9.10 -16.14
C ASP A 161 26.35 8.99 -17.60
N ALA A 162 25.41 8.88 -18.54
CA ALA A 162 25.76 8.86 -19.97
C ALA A 162 26.50 10.15 -20.39
N GLU A 163 26.05 11.31 -19.90
CA GLU A 163 26.70 12.60 -20.17
C GLU A 163 28.06 12.74 -19.49
N ALA A 164 28.24 12.15 -18.29
CA ALA A 164 29.50 12.15 -17.57
C ALA A 164 30.57 11.29 -18.26
N GLU A 165 30.19 10.12 -18.79
CA GLU A 165 31.13 9.17 -19.39
C GLU A 165 31.62 9.57 -20.79
N ASN A 166 30.80 10.30 -21.55
CA ASN A 166 31.13 10.59 -22.93
C ASN A 166 31.96 11.89 -23.06
N ASN A 167 33.19 11.76 -23.58
CA ASN A 167 34.18 12.85 -23.64
C ASN A 167 34.01 13.81 -24.84
N ARG A 168 32.97 13.65 -25.67
CA ARG A 168 32.84 14.36 -26.97
C ARG A 168 31.50 15.08 -27.18
N TRP A 169 30.79 15.48 -26.12
CA TRP A 169 29.47 16.09 -26.29
C TRP A 169 29.49 17.53 -26.85
N SER A 170 28.45 17.81 -27.64
CA SER A 170 28.07 19.18 -27.98
C SER A 170 27.30 19.83 -26.81
N PRO A 171 27.41 21.15 -26.62
CA PRO A 171 26.63 21.88 -25.62
C PRO A 171 25.11 21.67 -25.74
N ALA A 172 24.62 21.47 -26.96
CA ALA A 172 23.20 21.25 -27.24
C ALA A 172 22.68 19.92 -26.67
N SER A 173 23.46 18.84 -26.83
CA SER A 173 23.07 17.53 -26.31
C SER A 173 23.05 17.51 -24.79
N ARG A 174 24.09 18.04 -24.16
CA ARG A 174 24.15 18.17 -22.69
C ARG A 174 22.96 18.96 -22.16
N LYS A 175 22.61 20.08 -22.79
CA LYS A 175 21.43 20.87 -22.42
C LYS A 175 20.15 20.05 -22.52
N SER A 176 19.99 19.26 -23.58
CA SER A 176 18.84 18.36 -23.76
C SER A 176 18.76 17.30 -22.66
N ALA A 177 19.86 16.60 -22.38
CA ALA A 177 19.92 15.58 -21.34
C ALA A 177 19.64 16.15 -19.94
N MET A 178 20.24 17.30 -19.60
CA MET A 178 20.00 17.96 -18.32
C MET A 178 18.56 18.48 -18.18
N THR A 179 17.94 18.92 -19.27
CA THR A 179 16.53 19.32 -19.28
C THR A 179 15.63 18.11 -19.03
N ALA A 180 15.92 16.96 -19.66
CA ALA A 180 15.20 15.71 -19.43
C ALA A 180 15.36 15.24 -17.97
N ALA A 181 16.59 15.23 -17.45
CA ALA A 181 16.87 14.87 -16.06
C ALA A 181 16.14 15.79 -15.07
N SER A 182 16.16 17.12 -15.30
CA SER A 182 15.43 18.09 -14.46
C SER A 182 13.92 17.82 -14.45
N SER A 183 13.33 17.50 -15.61
CA SER A 183 11.91 17.16 -15.71
C SER A 183 11.57 15.89 -14.90
N LEU A 184 12.38 14.84 -15.03
CA LEU A 184 12.18 13.57 -14.31
C LEU A 184 12.32 13.75 -12.79
N ILE A 185 13.30 14.53 -12.34
CA ILE A 185 13.48 14.88 -10.93
C ILE A 185 12.29 15.69 -10.42
N SER A 186 11.76 16.63 -11.21
CA SER A 186 10.57 17.40 -10.87
C SER A 186 9.34 16.51 -10.65
N ASP A 187 9.12 15.55 -11.54
CA ASP A 187 8.02 14.59 -11.41
C ASP A 187 8.19 13.71 -10.17
N ALA A 188 9.41 13.22 -9.92
CA ALA A 188 9.73 12.42 -8.75
C ALA A 188 9.48 13.19 -7.44
N ILE A 189 9.85 14.48 -7.37
CA ILE A 189 9.55 15.37 -6.24
C ILE A 189 8.03 15.43 -6.01
N GLY A 190 7.24 15.64 -7.07
CA GLY A 190 5.78 15.70 -6.96
C GLY A 190 5.17 14.38 -6.45
N MET A 191 5.70 13.24 -6.88
CA MET A 191 5.29 11.91 -6.42
C MET A 191 5.63 11.68 -4.95
N LEU A 192 6.87 11.97 -4.55
CA LEU A 192 7.31 11.83 -3.17
C LEU A 192 6.55 12.78 -2.24
N ALA A 193 6.23 14.00 -2.67
CA ALA A 193 5.45 14.94 -1.88
C ALA A 193 4.02 14.42 -1.60
N ARG A 194 3.37 13.79 -2.59
CA ARG A 194 2.08 13.11 -2.39
C ARG A 194 2.20 11.96 -1.40
N ALA A 195 3.21 11.10 -1.57
CA ALA A 195 3.46 9.98 -0.68
C ALA A 195 3.76 10.44 0.76
N ALA A 196 4.61 11.46 0.94
CA ALA A 196 4.96 12.04 2.23
C ALA A 196 3.73 12.61 2.94
N LYS A 197 2.83 13.29 2.21
CA LYS A 197 1.56 13.76 2.75
C LYS A 197 0.71 12.60 3.26
N THR A 198 0.53 11.55 2.46
CA THR A 198 -0.23 10.34 2.86
C THR A 198 0.38 9.66 4.07
N CYS A 199 1.71 9.51 4.13
CA CYS A 199 2.39 8.95 5.28
C CYS A 199 2.20 9.80 6.54
N GLY A 200 2.28 11.13 6.42
CA GLY A 200 2.03 12.06 7.52
C GLY A 200 0.59 11.99 8.04
N ASP A 201 -0.39 11.92 7.15
CA ASP A 201 -1.81 11.73 7.51
C ASP A 201 -2.03 10.40 8.24
N ALA A 202 -1.45 9.32 7.72
CA ALA A 202 -1.53 7.98 8.32
C ALA A 202 -0.87 7.93 9.71
N SER A 203 0.26 8.60 9.88
CA SER A 203 0.97 8.70 11.17
C SER A 203 0.14 9.45 12.21
N ARG A 204 -0.45 10.60 11.84
CA ARG A 204 -1.32 11.38 12.74
C ARG A 204 -2.53 10.59 13.23
N ALA A 205 -3.12 9.76 12.36
CA ALA A 205 -4.25 8.91 12.72
C ALA A 205 -3.92 7.90 13.84
N ILE A 206 -2.66 7.43 13.93
CA ILE A 206 -2.23 6.58 15.05
C ILE A 206 -2.23 7.37 16.36
N HIS A 207 -1.67 8.58 16.36
CA HIS A 207 -1.57 9.40 17.56
C HIS A 207 -2.95 9.82 18.08
N ALA A 208 -3.86 10.21 17.18
CA ALA A 208 -5.24 10.54 17.55
C ALA A 208 -6.01 9.31 18.11
N GLY A 209 -5.79 8.12 17.54
CA GLY A 209 -6.42 6.89 18.03
C GLY A 209 -5.89 6.42 19.39
N ARG A 210 -4.61 6.65 19.69
CA ARG A 210 -4.03 6.33 21.01
C ARG A 210 -4.49 7.29 22.11
N GLY A 211 -4.67 8.58 21.79
CA GLY A 211 -5.18 9.54 22.77
C GLY A 211 -6.57 9.19 23.28
N ALA A 212 -7.45 8.71 22.40
CA ALA A 212 -8.83 8.35 22.75
C ALA A 212 -9.00 7.03 23.52
N GLN A 213 -7.93 6.27 23.77
CA GLN A 213 -7.96 5.01 24.52
C GLN A 213 -7.40 5.12 25.94
N VAL A 214 -6.87 6.28 26.33
CA VAL A 214 -6.23 6.52 27.63
C VAL A 214 -7.12 7.35 28.58
N ASP A 215 -8.27 7.83 28.09
CA ASP A 215 -9.32 8.51 28.86
C ASP A 215 -10.54 7.59 29.06
#